data_AF-A0A350D536-F1
#
_entry.id   AF-A0A350D536-F1
#
_cell.length_a   1.000
_cell.length_b   1.000
_cell.length_c   1.000
_cell.angle_alpha   90.00
_cell.angle_beta   90.00
_cell.angle_gamma   90.00
#
_symmetry.space_group_name_H-M   'P 1'
#
loop_
_entity.id
_entity.type
_entity.pdbx_description
1 polymer ?
#
loop_
_entity_poly.entity_id
_entity_poly.type
_entity_poly.pdbx_seq_one_letter_code
_entity_poly.pdbx_strand_id
1 'polypeptide(L)'
;SRNANLNLHTLGAICRTYLPDFYGETPSLRLGPGIPADRLLVEWPVRTARVEQKARGKKEEPGEIGSWPKAVEGRLTKNGRYLPGRPVLNLKSPVFLAETIRDLQPLQATPEVIGDWQAALRQAFDHYFKQGYAISDFVFGEKCYYVLSRPKNLKAVRLAAGK
;
A
#
# COMPACT_ATOMS: atom_id res chain seq x y z
N SER A 1 7.49 -3.80 -2.94
CA SER A 1 7.61 -2.87 -1.81
C SER A 1 8.65 -1.76 -1.96
N ARG A 2 9.87 -2.01 -2.46
CA ARG A 2 10.88 -0.94 -2.61
C ARG A 2 10.43 0.24 -3.48
N ASN A 3 9.79 -0.04 -4.62
CA ASN A 3 9.27 1.00 -5.51
C ASN A 3 8.13 1.82 -4.87
N ALA A 4 7.26 1.17 -4.08
CA ALA A 4 6.22 1.85 -3.31
C ALA A 4 6.83 2.76 -2.23
N ASN A 5 7.86 2.30 -1.52
CA ASN A 5 8.60 3.11 -0.56
C ASN A 5 9.21 4.37 -1.21
N LEU A 6 9.85 4.21 -2.37
CA LEU A 6 10.40 5.37 -3.09
C LEU A 6 9.29 6.36 -3.49
N ASN A 7 8.28 5.90 -4.22
CA ASN A 7 7.26 6.79 -4.77
C ASN A 7 6.39 7.45 -3.70
N LEU A 8 5.91 6.68 -2.73
CA LEU A 8 4.92 7.15 -1.76
C LEU A 8 5.59 7.79 -0.54
N HIS A 9 6.57 7.08 0.05
CA HIS A 9 7.21 7.54 1.27
C HIS A 9 8.30 8.60 1.00
N THR A 10 9.23 8.32 0.09
CA THR A 10 10.35 9.24 -0.17
C THR A 10 9.94 10.45 -1.01
N LEU A 11 9.22 10.24 -2.12
CA LEU A 11 8.85 11.33 -3.05
C LEU A 11 7.54 12.02 -2.68
N GLY A 12 6.71 11.41 -1.83
CA GLY A 12 5.43 11.99 -1.39
C GLY A 12 4.33 11.91 -2.44
N ALA A 13 4.44 11.01 -3.41
CA ALA A 13 3.37 10.73 -4.35
C ALA A 13 2.17 10.08 -3.63
N ILE A 14 1.01 10.11 -4.28
CA ILE A 14 -0.21 9.49 -3.81
C ILE A 14 -0.75 8.54 -4.89
N CYS A 15 -1.67 7.65 -4.51
CA CYS A 15 -2.39 6.83 -5.48
C CYS A 15 -3.86 6.72 -5.07
N ARG A 16 -4.76 7.08 -5.98
CA ARG A 16 -6.22 6.95 -5.79
C ARG A 16 -6.90 6.10 -6.85
N THR A 17 -6.13 5.51 -7.75
CA THR A 17 -6.64 4.75 -8.90
C THR A 17 -5.92 3.42 -9.01
N TYR A 18 -6.71 2.35 -9.00
CA TYR A 18 -6.27 0.99 -9.27
C TYR A 18 -6.62 0.63 -10.71
N LEU A 19 -5.69 0.01 -11.43
CA LEU A 19 -5.84 -0.40 -12.82
C LEU A 19 -5.70 -1.93 -12.89
N PRO A 20 -6.81 -2.67 -12.94
CA PRO A 20 -6.80 -4.12 -13.11
C PRO A 20 -6.21 -4.52 -14.46
N ASP A 21 -5.33 -5.52 -14.45
CA ASP A 21 -4.68 -6.15 -15.61
C ASP A 21 -4.18 -5.18 -16.69
N PHE A 22 -3.60 -4.05 -16.27
CA PHE A 22 -3.33 -2.91 -17.14
C PHE A 22 -2.45 -3.23 -18.35
N TYR A 23 -1.46 -4.10 -18.19
CA TYR A 23 -0.56 -4.51 -19.28
C TYR A 23 -1.01 -5.77 -20.03
N GLY A 24 -2.16 -6.35 -19.66
CA GLY A 24 -2.76 -7.52 -20.28
C GLY A 24 -1.82 -8.72 -20.39
N GLU A 25 -1.63 -9.20 -21.62
CA GLU A 25 -0.92 -10.45 -21.90
C GLU A 25 0.61 -10.35 -21.89
N THR A 26 1.21 -9.18 -21.62
CA THR A 26 2.67 -9.01 -21.66
C THR A 26 3.37 -9.82 -20.55
N PRO A 27 3.98 -10.99 -20.82
CA PRO A 27 4.35 -11.93 -19.76
C PRO A 27 5.47 -11.39 -18.85
N SER A 28 6.41 -10.64 -19.42
CA SER A 28 7.53 -10.00 -18.70
C SER A 28 7.10 -8.93 -17.70
N LEU A 29 5.86 -8.42 -17.81
CA LEU A 29 5.31 -7.39 -16.92
C LEU A 29 4.42 -7.97 -15.81
N ARG A 30 4.22 -9.29 -15.79
CA ARG A 30 3.47 -10.00 -14.75
C ARG A 30 4.38 -10.33 -13.57
N LEU A 31 3.79 -10.43 -12.38
CA LEU A 31 4.53 -10.74 -11.15
C LEU A 31 4.85 -12.23 -11.00
N GLY A 32 4.17 -13.07 -11.79
CA GLY A 32 4.33 -14.51 -11.84
C GLY A 32 3.35 -15.12 -12.85
N PRO A 33 3.48 -16.42 -13.17
CA PRO A 33 2.55 -17.12 -14.04
C PRO A 33 1.10 -16.99 -13.57
N GLY A 34 0.19 -16.65 -14.48
CA GLY A 34 -1.25 -16.52 -14.19
C GLY A 34 -1.63 -15.31 -13.34
N ILE A 35 -0.69 -14.43 -12.96
CA ILE A 35 -0.98 -13.24 -12.16
C ILE A 35 -1.27 -12.05 -13.08
N PRO A 36 -2.46 -11.43 -13.00
CA PRO A 36 -2.80 -10.23 -13.75
C PRO A 36 -1.77 -9.11 -13.57
N ALA A 37 -1.56 -8.32 -14.61
CA ALA A 37 -0.58 -7.23 -14.59
C ALA A 37 -1.15 -5.94 -13.99
N ASP A 38 -1.74 -6.04 -12.79
CA ASP A 38 -2.37 -4.91 -12.08
C ASP A 38 -1.38 -3.78 -11.80
N ARG A 39 -1.88 -2.54 -11.84
CA ARG A 39 -1.08 -1.35 -11.57
C ARG A 39 -1.79 -0.35 -10.66
N LEU A 40 -0.98 0.33 -9.87
CA LEU A 40 -1.38 1.54 -9.13
C LEU A 40 -0.97 2.74 -9.98
N LEU A 41 -1.93 3.61 -10.31
CA LEU A 41 -1.63 4.87 -10.98
C LEU A 41 -1.19 5.88 -9.92
N VAL A 42 0.12 6.07 -9.84
CA VAL A 42 0.75 7.01 -8.91
C VAL A 42 0.68 8.43 -9.49
N GLU A 43 0.19 9.37 -8.69
CA GLU A 43 0.14 10.79 -9.00
C GLU A 43 1.14 11.53 -8.12
N TRP A 44 1.94 12.41 -8.72
CA TRP A 44 2.97 13.15 -8.00
C TRP A 44 2.73 14.67 -8.05
N PRO A 45 2.01 15.23 -7.06
CA PRO A 45 1.70 16.65 -7.04
C PRO A 45 2.88 17.45 -6.48
N VAL A 46 3.87 17.71 -7.36
CA VAL A 46 5.18 18.27 -7.01
C VAL A 46 5.17 19.63 -6.31
N ARG A 47 4.12 20.44 -6.49
CA ARG A 47 3.96 21.78 -5.88
C ARG A 47 3.17 21.77 -4.57
N THR A 48 3.16 20.65 -3.86
CA THR A 48 2.45 20.54 -2.57
C THR A 48 3.42 20.69 -1.41
N ALA A 49 2.95 21.30 -0.31
CA ALA A 49 3.75 21.48 0.91
C ALA A 49 4.35 20.17 1.44
N ARG A 50 3.68 19.02 1.22
CA ARG A 50 4.21 17.69 1.58
C ARG A 50 5.46 17.34 0.77
N VAL A 51 5.39 17.45 -0.56
CA VAL A 51 6.53 17.15 -1.44
C VAL A 51 7.68 18.11 -1.20
N GLU A 52 7.39 19.40 -1.03
CA GLU A 52 8.41 20.41 -0.70
C GLU A 52 9.14 20.11 0.62
N GLN A 53 8.40 19.66 1.65
CA GLN A 53 9.01 19.27 2.92
C GLN A 53 9.89 18.03 2.79
N LYS A 54 9.46 17.02 2.03
CA LYS A 54 10.27 15.83 1.75
C LYS A 54 11.53 16.18 0.96
N ALA A 55 11.43 17.06 -0.04
CA ALA A 55 12.56 17.55 -0.82
C ALA A 55 13.61 18.28 0.05
N ARG A 56 13.17 18.97 1.12
CA ARG A 56 14.05 19.60 2.12
C ARG A 56 14.63 18.62 3.14
N GLY A 57 14.44 17.31 2.97
CA GLY A 57 14.95 16.29 3.87
C GLY A 57 14.24 16.21 5.22
N LYS A 58 13.05 16.82 5.35
CA LYS A 58 12.28 16.74 6.60
C LYS A 58 11.82 15.31 6.82
N LYS A 59 12.39 14.64 7.81
CA LYS A 59 11.93 13.33 8.27
C LYS A 59 10.54 13.47 8.87
N GLU A 60 9.64 12.60 8.45
CA GLU A 60 8.35 12.42 9.12
C GLU A 60 8.55 11.26 10.09
N GLU A 61 8.39 11.53 11.38
CA GLU A 61 8.35 10.46 12.37
C GLU A 61 7.16 9.56 12.04
N PRO A 62 7.34 8.23 11.96
CA PRO A 62 6.23 7.32 11.81
C PRO A 62 5.26 7.55 12.96
N GLY A 63 3.97 7.76 12.67
CA GLY A 63 2.95 7.66 13.70
C GLY A 63 2.98 6.28 14.36
N GLU A 64 2.16 6.06 15.39
CA GLU A 64 2.02 4.74 16.01
C GLU A 64 1.35 3.74 15.05
N ILE A 65 2.07 3.28 14.02
CA ILE A 65 1.57 2.39 12.95
C ILE A 65 0.94 1.14 13.55
N GLY A 66 1.46 0.66 14.68
CA GLY A 66 0.92 -0.50 15.39
C GLY A 66 -0.51 -0.33 15.92
N SER A 67 -0.97 0.89 16.16
CA SER A 67 -2.33 1.17 16.66
C SER A 67 -3.36 1.40 15.55
N TRP A 68 -2.91 1.57 14.30
CA TRP A 68 -3.82 1.80 13.18
C TRP A 68 -4.52 0.51 12.75
N PRO A 69 -5.84 0.58 12.44
CA PRO A 69 -6.55 -0.58 11.94
C PRO A 69 -6.00 -1.00 10.58
N LYS A 70 -6.14 -2.28 10.25
CA LYS A 70 -5.62 -2.89 9.03
C LYS A 70 -6.78 -3.35 8.16
N ALA A 71 -6.89 -2.77 6.96
CA ALA A 71 -7.80 -3.22 5.92
C ALA A 71 -7.36 -4.56 5.32
N VAL A 72 -6.05 -4.79 5.26
CA VAL A 72 -5.45 -6.07 4.86
C VAL A 72 -4.34 -6.38 5.85
N GLU A 73 -4.37 -7.58 6.43
CA GLU A 73 -3.36 -8.08 7.36
C GLU A 73 -3.04 -9.54 7.00
N GLY A 74 -1.75 -9.87 6.99
CA GLY A 74 -1.31 -11.22 6.73
C GLY A 74 -1.48 -12.13 7.94
N ARG A 75 -1.74 -13.41 7.67
CA ARG A 75 -1.89 -14.46 8.68
C ARG A 75 -1.08 -15.69 8.30
N LEU A 76 -0.49 -16.33 9.30
CA LEU A 76 0.11 -17.65 9.13
C LEU A 76 -1.00 -18.70 9.10
N THR A 77 -1.05 -19.47 8.02
CA THR A 77 -1.97 -20.59 7.89
C THR A 77 -1.45 -21.81 8.65
N LYS A 78 -2.32 -22.79 8.90
CA LYS A 78 -1.95 -24.07 9.53
C LYS A 78 -0.82 -24.79 8.78
N ASN A 79 -0.71 -24.56 7.47
CA ASN A 79 0.29 -25.19 6.61
C ASN A 79 1.60 -24.37 6.53
N GLY A 80 1.80 -23.38 7.41
CA GLY A 80 3.01 -22.56 7.48
C GLY A 80 3.12 -21.47 6.40
N ARG A 81 2.12 -21.32 5.53
CA ARG A 81 2.11 -20.26 4.50
C ARG A 81 1.59 -18.95 5.07
N TYR A 82 2.26 -17.85 4.76
CA TYR A 82 1.83 -16.50 5.12
C TYR A 82 1.00 -15.87 3.99
N LEU A 83 -0.31 -15.77 4.21
CA LEU A 83 -1.29 -15.34 3.21
C LEU A 83 -2.03 -14.09 3.70
N PRO A 84 -2.62 -13.27 2.81
CA PRO A 84 -3.49 -12.20 3.25
C PRO A 84 -4.72 -12.78 3.96
N GLY A 85 -5.14 -12.13 5.04
CA GLY A 85 -6.47 -12.29 5.61
C GLY A 85 -7.54 -11.71 4.68
N ARG A 86 -8.81 -11.96 5.01
CA ARG A 86 -9.94 -11.37 4.28
C ARG A 86 -9.92 -9.84 4.47
N PRO A 87 -10.00 -9.04 3.40
CA PRO A 87 -10.05 -7.59 3.54
C PRO A 87 -11.20 -7.10 4.41
N VAL A 88 -10.90 -6.16 5.31
CA VAL A 88 -11.87 -5.47 6.16
C VAL A 88 -12.33 -4.22 5.42
N LEU A 89 -13.61 -4.19 5.02
CA LEU A 89 -14.21 -3.20 4.12
C LEU A 89 -15.26 -2.30 4.81
N ASN A 90 -15.16 -2.14 6.13
CA ASN A 90 -16.06 -1.30 6.91
C ASN A 90 -15.31 -0.33 7.84
N LEU A 91 -14.02 -0.11 7.59
CA LEU A 91 -13.22 0.82 8.37
C LEU A 91 -13.67 2.25 8.09
N LYS A 92 -13.86 3.03 9.16
CA LYS A 92 -14.20 4.46 9.10
C LYS A 92 -13.07 5.37 9.64
N SER A 93 -11.94 4.77 10.01
CA SER A 93 -10.78 5.48 10.55
C SER A 93 -10.25 6.53 9.54
N PRO A 94 -9.74 7.68 10.00
CA PRO A 94 -9.09 8.65 9.11
C PRO A 94 -7.84 8.10 8.43
N VAL A 95 -7.15 7.15 9.08
CA VAL A 95 -5.95 6.47 8.59
C VAL A 95 -6.03 4.98 8.91
N PHE A 96 -5.62 4.13 7.98
CA PHE A 96 -5.48 2.69 8.19
C PHE A 96 -4.47 2.09 7.21
N LEU A 97 -4.14 0.82 7.41
CA LEU A 97 -3.06 0.13 6.72
C LEU A 97 -3.59 -0.97 5.79
N ALA A 98 -2.88 -1.24 4.70
CA ALA A 98 -3.03 -2.46 3.94
C ALA A 98 -1.66 -3.12 3.78
N GLU A 99 -1.48 -4.29 4.39
CA GLU A 99 -0.24 -5.05 4.31
C GLU A 99 0.03 -5.54 2.88
N THR A 100 1.30 -5.67 2.51
CA THR A 100 1.73 -6.23 1.23
C THR A 100 2.99 -7.07 1.39
N ILE A 101 3.32 -7.84 0.35
CA ILE A 101 4.53 -8.66 0.29
C ILE A 101 5.77 -7.77 0.32
N ARG A 102 6.69 -8.03 1.26
CA ARG A 102 7.98 -7.33 1.32
C ARG A 102 8.86 -7.64 0.12
N ASP A 103 9.04 -8.93 -0.17
CA ASP A 103 9.89 -9.44 -1.25
C ASP A 103 9.16 -10.51 -2.07
N LEU A 104 9.15 -10.33 -3.39
CA LEU A 104 8.51 -11.23 -4.34
C LEU A 104 9.47 -12.34 -4.81
N GLN A 105 10.78 -12.22 -4.60
CA GLN A 105 11.76 -13.21 -5.09
C GLN A 105 11.53 -14.60 -4.50
N PRO A 106 11.33 -14.78 -3.17
CA PRO A 106 10.98 -16.08 -2.60
C PRO A 106 9.60 -16.57 -3.09
N LEU A 107 8.77 -15.62 -3.51
CA LEU A 107 7.41 -15.76 -4.06
C LEU A 107 7.31 -16.60 -5.34
N GLN A 108 8.37 -16.60 -6.14
CA GLN A 108 8.29 -17.00 -7.56
C GLN A 108 7.92 -18.47 -7.77
N ALA A 109 8.28 -19.35 -6.83
CA ALA A 109 7.91 -20.77 -6.87
C ALA A 109 6.47 -21.04 -6.41
N THR A 110 5.79 -20.03 -5.82
CA THR A 110 4.42 -20.12 -5.32
C THR A 110 3.60 -18.90 -5.79
N PRO A 111 3.43 -18.72 -7.11
CA PRO A 111 2.79 -17.53 -7.68
C PRO A 111 1.37 -17.31 -7.16
N GLU A 112 0.67 -18.37 -6.73
CA GLU A 112 -0.66 -18.25 -6.14
C GLU A 112 -0.66 -17.42 -4.83
N VAL A 113 0.43 -17.41 -4.05
CA VAL A 113 0.58 -16.48 -2.92
C VAL A 113 0.56 -15.03 -3.39
N ILE A 114 1.26 -14.75 -4.49
CA ILE A 114 1.33 -13.40 -5.08
C ILE A 114 -0.07 -12.99 -5.55
N GLY A 115 -0.79 -13.92 -6.18
CA GLY A 115 -2.18 -13.73 -6.60
C GLY A 115 -3.13 -13.41 -5.45
N ASP A 116 -3.05 -14.18 -4.36
CA ASP A 116 -3.87 -13.94 -3.16
C ASP A 116 -3.65 -12.53 -2.61
N TRP A 117 -2.40 -12.11 -2.47
CA TRP A 117 -2.05 -10.76 -2.00
C TRP A 117 -2.53 -9.68 -2.97
N GLN A 118 -2.36 -9.88 -4.28
CA GLN A 118 -2.84 -8.94 -5.28
C GLN A 118 -4.37 -8.81 -5.21
N ALA A 119 -5.10 -9.92 -5.12
CA ALA A 119 -6.56 -9.93 -5.05
C ALA A 119 -7.09 -9.23 -3.79
N ALA A 120 -6.49 -9.50 -2.63
CA ALA A 120 -6.86 -8.85 -1.37
C ALA A 120 -6.63 -7.33 -1.42
N LEU A 121 -5.49 -6.91 -1.98
CA LEU A 121 -5.17 -5.50 -2.17
C LEU A 121 -6.09 -4.83 -3.19
N ARG A 122 -6.37 -5.47 -4.33
CA ARG A 122 -7.32 -5.01 -5.34
C ARG A 122 -8.67 -4.72 -4.71
N GLN A 123 -9.21 -5.68 -3.95
CA GLN A 123 -10.51 -5.54 -3.28
C GLN A 123 -10.52 -4.36 -2.29
N ALA A 124 -9.48 -4.22 -1.46
CA ALA A 124 -9.38 -3.13 -0.50
C ALA A 124 -9.27 -1.77 -1.20
N PHE A 125 -8.39 -1.66 -2.21
CA PHE A 125 -8.14 -0.41 -2.92
C PHE A 125 -9.36 0.03 -3.73
N ASP A 126 -9.96 -0.83 -4.54
CA ASP A 126 -11.17 -0.51 -5.30
C ASP A 126 -12.29 0.00 -4.39
N HIS A 127 -12.48 -0.65 -3.23
CA HIS A 127 -13.51 -0.29 -2.28
C HIS A 127 -13.27 1.07 -1.61
N TYR A 128 -12.05 1.32 -1.11
CA TYR A 128 -11.75 2.53 -0.36
C TYR A 128 -11.45 3.74 -1.26
N PHE A 129 -10.91 3.53 -2.47
CA PHE A 129 -10.74 4.61 -3.45
C PHE A 129 -12.10 5.21 -3.87
N LYS A 130 -13.13 4.36 -4.06
CA LYS A 130 -14.52 4.82 -4.31
C LYS A 130 -15.10 5.65 -3.17
N GLN A 131 -14.56 5.53 -1.95
CA GLN A 131 -14.95 6.30 -0.77
C GLN A 131 -14.06 7.53 -0.51
N GLY A 132 -13.19 7.87 -1.46
CA GLY A 132 -12.32 9.04 -1.40
C GLY A 132 -11.07 8.86 -0.54
N TYR A 133 -10.71 7.63 -0.17
CA TYR A 133 -9.38 7.35 0.36
C TYR A 133 -8.36 7.26 -0.78
N ALA A 134 -7.10 7.51 -0.45
CA ALA A 134 -5.96 7.32 -1.31
C ALA A 134 -4.84 6.66 -0.52
N ILE A 135 -3.95 5.95 -1.20
CA ILE A 135 -2.65 5.59 -0.65
C ILE A 135 -1.85 6.89 -0.55
N SER A 136 -1.46 7.27 0.65
CA SER A 136 -0.78 8.54 0.96
C SER A 136 0.66 8.38 1.40
N ASP A 137 1.03 7.18 1.85
CA ASP A 137 2.37 6.87 2.33
C ASP A 137 2.63 5.36 2.24
N PHE A 138 3.86 4.96 2.57
CA PHE A 138 4.27 3.58 2.63
C PHE A 138 5.17 3.34 3.85
N VAL A 139 4.92 2.24 4.55
CA VAL A 139 5.77 1.78 5.66
C VAL A 139 6.59 0.60 5.17
N PHE A 140 7.92 0.73 5.26
CA PHE A 140 8.86 -0.32 4.91
C PHE A 140 9.61 -0.80 6.17
N GLY A 141 9.33 -2.03 6.61
CA GLY A 141 10.01 -2.67 7.75
C GLY A 141 10.03 -4.19 7.61
N GLU A 142 9.90 -4.92 8.72
CA GLU A 142 9.72 -6.37 8.70
C GLU A 142 8.46 -6.76 7.91
N LYS A 143 7.36 -6.06 8.20
CA LYS A 143 6.16 -6.03 7.38
C LYS A 143 6.10 -4.72 6.60
N CYS A 144 5.45 -4.76 5.44
CA CYS A 144 5.28 -3.60 4.59
C CYS A 144 3.81 -3.22 4.47
N TYR A 145 3.50 -1.92 4.53
CA TYR A 145 2.13 -1.45 4.49
C TYR A 145 1.97 -0.26 3.56
N TYR A 146 0.89 -0.26 2.78
CA TYR A 146 0.34 0.95 2.21
C TYR A 146 -0.47 1.69 3.28
N VAL A 147 -0.24 2.99 3.43
CA VAL A 147 -1.02 3.85 4.33
C VAL A 147 -2.15 4.49 3.55
N LEU A 148 -3.39 4.20 3.92
CA LEU A 148 -4.57 4.80 3.32
C LEU A 148 -5.09 5.93 4.20
N SER A 149 -5.33 7.09 3.60
CA SER A 149 -5.97 8.23 4.24
C SER A 149 -6.79 9.02 3.21
N ARG A 150 -7.68 9.88 3.68
CA ARG A 150 -8.34 10.84 2.77
C ARG A 150 -7.35 11.95 2.42
N PRO A 151 -7.27 12.43 1.16
CA PRO A 151 -6.36 13.53 0.79
C PRO A 151 -6.52 14.81 1.64
N LYS A 152 -7.74 15.10 2.11
CA LYS A 152 -8.02 16.21 3.05
C LYS A 152 -7.33 16.03 4.42
N ASN A 153 -7.04 14.79 4.78
CA ASN A 153 -6.40 14.36 6.02
C ASN A 153 -4.90 14.07 5.84
N LEU A 154 -4.25 14.50 4.75
CA LEU A 154 -2.79 14.37 4.61
C LEU A 154 -2.04 15.10 5.73
N LYS A 155 -2.68 16.09 6.39
CA LYS A 155 -2.17 16.71 7.62
C LYS A 155 -2.27 15.80 8.86
N ALA A 156 -3.23 14.87 8.90
CA ALA A 156 -3.54 13.98 10.02
C ALA A 156 -2.70 12.69 10.03
N VAL A 157 -1.98 12.38 8.95
CA VAL A 157 -0.92 11.34 8.93
C VAL A 157 0.28 11.77 9.78
N ARG A 158 0.37 13.06 10.13
CA ARG A 158 1.15 13.52 11.29
C ARG A 158 0.26 13.53 12.51
N LEU A 159 0.67 12.83 13.57
CA LEU A 159 0.51 13.21 14.98
C LEU A 159 1.06 12.10 15.87
N ALA A 160 2.33 12.27 16.25
CA ALA A 160 2.88 11.88 17.55
C ALA A 160 4.14 12.74 17.75
N ALA A 161 3.94 14.05 17.95
CA ALA A 161 4.97 14.86 18.59
C ALA A 161 4.81 14.60 20.09
N GLY A 162 5.61 13.68 20.62
CA GLY A 162 5.79 13.55 22.07
C GLY A 162 6.28 14.89 22.62
N LYS A 163 5.66 15.32 23.72
CA LYS A 163 6.23 16.34 24.62
C LYS A 163 7.53 15.83 25.22
#